data_AF-A0A1Y4TCH6-F1
#
_entry.id   AF-A0A1Y4TCH6-F1
#
_cell.length_a   1.000
_cell.length_b   1.000
_cell.length_c   1.000
_cell.angle_alpha   90.00
_cell.angle_beta   90.00
_cell.angle_gamma   90.00
#
_symmetry.space_group_name_H-M   'P 1'
#
loop_
_entity.id
_entity.type
_entity.pdbx_description
1 polymer ?
#
loop_
_entity_poly.entity_id
_entity_poly.type
_entity_poly.pdbx_seq_one_letter_code
_entity_poly.pdbx_strand_id
1 'polypeptide(L)'
;MDRKRKPGIYLLTDAGDAVELILVWLDGRETRLRGQSPAEELVSFVNFDFSAYRASVERLWEEHDVFEERLEVPYEDYVDFARQALPLAKQLSEIAPVAYWDVLRHLGPATKMLYDGKPIFPSRKALAVLNALRHPYFIQNRLRNLFEIGFADFERGTQQDRFRVLEDTWPGLIDRAFPIRFLPEPSGAPVGTVREYALDDLYELCLAELSLYFQQDRRRVARCENCWRYFVPRTEAESRYCYGEMDGKPCKQDGARRMRRFRADTDEALAAYERLRRRLEERANRLELADPGGENHLIPFGRTQYEAWLDGAREAKKAYQAGGISAEEFLRRIDVDGELDGYQAARDTFPAPGQTPWRDYIKRDMDFVPGKRFTDMLYLDLSADAPSWTMITAEEQIRKARGGHASLHDRYGVEDPVDPKVHAKELEAMFSPCEPDPQVELMKRLIAETAKISMETVWPEENSSTNN
;
A
#
# COMPACT_ATOMS: atom_id res chain seq x y z
N MET A 1 43.50 -9.39 13.92
CA MET A 1 43.14 -10.73 13.41
C MET A 1 41.92 -10.59 12.52
N ASP A 2 42.08 -10.74 11.21
CA ASP A 2 40.94 -10.79 10.28
C ASP A 2 40.16 -12.08 10.52
N ARG A 3 39.15 -12.01 11.38
CA ARG A 3 38.11 -13.04 11.41
C ARG A 3 37.33 -12.91 10.12
N LYS A 4 37.51 -13.89 9.22
CA LYS A 4 36.73 -14.02 7.99
C LYS A 4 35.24 -13.97 8.35
N ARG A 5 34.48 -13.12 7.68
CA ARG A 5 33.02 -13.01 7.87
C ARG A 5 32.37 -14.36 7.59
N LYS A 6 31.36 -14.72 8.38
CA LYS A 6 30.51 -15.88 8.09
C LYS A 6 29.51 -15.50 6.97
N PRO A 7 28.95 -16.47 6.23
CA PRO A 7 27.87 -16.20 5.30
C PRO A 7 26.75 -15.42 6.00
N GLY A 8 26.36 -14.28 5.42
CA GLY A 8 25.43 -13.33 6.03
C GLY A 8 25.33 -12.04 5.22
N ILE A 9 24.42 -11.16 5.64
CA ILE A 9 24.32 -9.79 5.16
C ILE A 9 25.02 -8.90 6.19
N TYR A 10 25.90 -8.01 5.72
CA TYR A 10 26.57 -7.05 6.58
C TYR A 10 26.26 -5.64 6.10
N LEU A 11 25.74 -4.80 6.99
CA LEU A 11 25.47 -3.39 6.72
C LEU A 11 26.55 -2.54 7.39
N LEU A 12 27.26 -1.74 6.60
CA LEU A 12 28.28 -0.82 7.07
C LEU A 12 27.78 0.61 7.01
N THR A 13 28.00 1.38 8.07
CA THR A 13 27.69 2.80 8.10
C THR A 13 28.57 3.55 9.11
N ASP A 14 28.97 4.77 8.79
CA ASP A 14 29.72 5.67 9.67
C ASP A 14 28.76 6.49 10.55
N ALA A 15 27.83 7.23 9.92
CA ALA A 15 26.91 8.17 10.57
C ALA A 15 25.43 7.82 10.36
N GLY A 16 25.10 6.78 9.58
CA GLY A 16 23.72 6.45 9.18
C GLY A 16 23.26 7.16 7.90
N ASP A 17 24.07 8.04 7.31
CA ASP A 17 23.70 8.83 6.13
C ASP A 17 23.79 8.01 4.83
N ALA A 18 24.75 7.10 4.72
CA ALA A 18 24.89 6.12 3.65
C ALA A 18 25.18 4.74 4.21
N VAL A 19 24.71 3.70 3.53
CA VAL A 19 24.99 2.30 3.87
C VAL A 19 25.72 1.59 2.74
N GLU A 20 26.71 0.77 3.09
CA GLU A 20 27.32 -0.22 2.18
C GLU A 20 26.88 -1.61 2.64
N LEU A 21 26.39 -2.44 1.71
CA LEU A 21 26.06 -3.82 2.00
C LEU A 21 27.17 -4.74 1.52
N ILE A 22 27.61 -5.66 2.38
CA ILE A 22 28.49 -6.75 2.02
C ILE A 22 27.70 -8.05 2.14
N LEU A 23 27.49 -8.70 1.00
CA LEU A 23 26.88 -10.02 0.93
C LEU A 23 27.99 -11.07 0.99
N VAL A 24 28.00 -11.89 2.03
CA VAL A 24 28.92 -13.01 2.16
C VAL A 24 28.17 -14.28 1.76
N TRP A 25 28.55 -14.87 0.64
CA TRP A 25 27.90 -16.04 0.05
C TRP A 25 28.28 -17.33 0.80
N LEU A 26 27.53 -18.41 0.56
CA LEU A 26 27.77 -19.72 1.19
C LEU A 26 29.15 -20.32 0.87
N ASP A 27 29.75 -19.95 -0.26
CA ASP A 27 31.11 -20.34 -0.67
C ASP A 27 32.19 -19.42 -0.07
N GLY A 28 31.80 -18.39 0.69
CA GLY A 28 32.69 -17.41 1.31
C GLY A 28 33.17 -16.30 0.36
N ARG A 29 32.63 -16.20 -0.86
CA ARG A 29 32.81 -15.02 -1.71
C ARG A 29 32.13 -13.81 -1.06
N GLU A 30 32.66 -12.61 -1.28
CA GLU A 30 32.01 -11.35 -0.89
C GLU A 30 31.57 -10.57 -2.14
N THR A 31 30.35 -10.02 -2.09
CA THR A 31 29.87 -9.02 -3.06
C THR A 31 29.55 -7.74 -2.30
N ARG A 32 30.10 -6.61 -2.75
CA ARG A 32 29.83 -5.30 -2.17
C ARG A 32 28.81 -4.55 -3.01
N LEU A 33 27.78 -4.04 -2.36
CA LEU A 33 26.75 -3.21 -2.96
C LEU A 33 26.84 -1.84 -2.29
N ARG A 34 27.05 -0.80 -3.10
CA ARG A 34 26.95 0.57 -2.62
C ARG A 34 25.48 0.91 -2.49
N GLY A 35 25.03 1.12 -1.27
CA GLY A 35 23.68 1.55 -0.98
C GLY A 35 23.56 3.07 -0.93
N GLN A 36 22.33 3.52 -0.80
CA GLN A 36 21.95 4.89 -0.56
C GLN A 36 21.80 5.13 0.95
N SER A 37 20.98 6.08 1.38
CA SER A 37 20.58 6.18 2.79
C SER A 37 19.62 5.05 3.18
N PRO A 38 19.50 4.69 4.48
CA PRO A 38 18.52 3.71 4.94
C PRO A 38 17.09 4.01 4.47
N ALA A 39 16.70 5.29 4.45
CA ALA A 39 15.39 5.73 3.96
C ALA A 39 15.17 5.37 2.49
N GLU A 40 16.21 5.54 1.66
CA GLU A 40 16.17 5.27 0.23
C GLU A 40 16.17 3.77 -0.06
N GLU A 41 16.96 2.97 0.67
CA GLU A 41 16.95 1.50 0.55
C GLU A 41 15.58 0.91 0.88
N LEU A 42 14.97 1.32 2.00
CA LEU A 42 13.63 0.87 2.37
C LEU A 42 12.58 1.24 1.31
N VAL A 43 12.61 2.49 0.82
CA VAL A 43 11.70 2.97 -0.24
C VAL A 43 11.93 2.20 -1.54
N SER A 44 13.19 1.92 -1.90
CA SER A 44 13.55 1.12 -3.08
C SER A 44 12.95 -0.26 -2.99
N PHE A 45 13.15 -0.95 -1.86
CA PHE A 45 12.64 -2.31 -1.65
C PHE A 45 11.10 -2.37 -1.62
N VAL A 46 10.45 -1.44 -0.90
CA VAL A 46 8.97 -1.37 -0.82
C VAL A 46 8.34 -1.13 -2.19
N ASN A 47 8.95 -0.32 -3.04
CA ASN A 47 8.44 -0.01 -4.38
C ASN A 47 8.93 -0.98 -5.47
N PHE A 48 9.84 -1.91 -5.16
CA PHE A 48 10.36 -2.85 -6.15
C PHE A 48 9.24 -3.67 -6.81
N ASP A 49 9.34 -3.90 -8.11
CA ASP A 49 8.33 -4.65 -8.84
C ASP A 49 8.66 -6.15 -8.90
N PHE A 50 8.12 -6.91 -7.95
CA PHE A 50 8.20 -8.37 -7.96
C PHE A 50 7.14 -9.03 -8.85
N SER A 51 6.29 -8.30 -9.58
CA SER A 51 5.08 -8.87 -10.21
C SER A 51 5.40 -10.02 -11.17
N ALA A 52 6.39 -9.88 -12.05
CA ALA A 52 6.79 -10.93 -12.99
C ALA A 52 7.38 -12.17 -12.29
N TYR A 53 8.23 -11.93 -11.28
CA TYR A 53 8.82 -12.99 -10.45
C TYR A 53 7.75 -13.74 -9.65
N ARG A 54 6.90 -12.99 -8.94
CA ARG A 54 5.78 -13.50 -8.15
C ARG A 54 4.83 -14.31 -9.02
N ALA A 55 4.45 -13.83 -10.20
CA ALA A 55 3.58 -14.57 -11.10
C ALA A 55 4.18 -15.94 -11.48
N SER A 56 5.50 -15.99 -11.71
CA SER A 56 6.19 -17.24 -12.03
C SER A 56 6.26 -18.20 -10.84
N VAL A 57 6.45 -17.68 -9.63
CA VAL A 57 6.48 -18.47 -8.38
C VAL A 57 5.09 -18.96 -8.00
N GLU A 58 4.06 -18.11 -8.05
CA GLU A 58 2.69 -18.47 -7.69
C GLU A 58 2.07 -19.44 -8.70
N ARG A 59 2.44 -19.38 -9.98
CA ARG A 59 2.04 -20.40 -10.97
C ARG A 59 2.43 -21.82 -10.54
N LEU A 60 3.60 -21.98 -9.91
CA LEU A 60 4.02 -23.31 -9.41
C LEU A 60 3.11 -23.81 -8.30
N TRP A 61 2.53 -22.93 -7.49
CA TRP A 61 1.56 -23.32 -6.45
C TRP A 61 0.22 -23.72 -7.05
N GLU A 62 -0.23 -22.95 -8.05
CA GLU A 62 -1.57 -23.08 -8.63
C GLU A 62 -1.67 -24.25 -9.61
N GLU A 63 -0.60 -24.55 -10.36
CA GLU A 63 -0.67 -25.45 -11.51
C GLU A 63 0.16 -26.74 -11.35
N HIS A 64 1.07 -26.84 -10.38
CA HIS A 64 2.00 -27.98 -10.32
C HIS A 64 1.45 -29.18 -9.53
N ASP A 65 1.47 -30.36 -10.14
CA ASP A 65 0.96 -31.64 -9.62
C ASP A 65 1.41 -32.01 -8.20
N VAL A 66 2.66 -31.67 -7.83
CA VAL A 66 3.20 -31.86 -6.46
C VAL A 66 2.32 -31.25 -5.34
N PHE A 67 1.46 -30.28 -5.65
CA PHE A 67 0.54 -29.65 -4.70
C PHE A 67 -0.91 -30.12 -4.84
N GLU A 68 -1.20 -31.03 -5.77
CA GLU A 68 -2.53 -31.64 -5.85
C GLU A 68 -2.86 -32.40 -4.56
N GLU A 69 -4.13 -32.35 -4.20
CA GLU A 69 -4.63 -33.04 -3.02
C GLU A 69 -4.65 -34.57 -3.26
N ARG A 70 -3.60 -35.25 -2.79
CA ARG A 70 -3.41 -36.71 -2.93
C ARG A 70 -3.02 -37.33 -1.58
N LEU A 71 -3.43 -38.58 -1.36
CA LEU A 71 -3.07 -39.34 -0.15
C LEU A 71 -1.56 -39.66 -0.08
N GLU A 72 -0.95 -39.84 -1.25
CA GLU A 72 0.48 -40.08 -1.43
C GLU A 72 0.96 -39.25 -2.62
N VAL A 73 2.10 -38.59 -2.46
CA VAL A 73 2.71 -37.80 -3.52
C VAL A 73 3.98 -38.49 -3.96
N PRO A 74 4.11 -38.88 -5.24
CA PRO A 74 5.35 -39.43 -5.78
C PRO A 74 6.54 -38.47 -5.59
N TYR A 75 7.72 -39.02 -5.30
CA TYR A 75 8.93 -38.19 -5.20
C TYR A 75 9.35 -37.60 -6.56
N GLU A 76 8.96 -38.22 -7.67
CA GLU A 76 9.19 -37.70 -9.02
C GLU A 76 8.51 -36.34 -9.26
N ASP A 77 7.33 -36.10 -8.66
CA ASP A 77 6.64 -34.80 -8.72
C ASP A 77 7.49 -33.71 -8.06
N TYR A 78 8.18 -34.02 -6.95
CA TYR A 78 9.13 -33.08 -6.34
C TYR A 78 10.36 -32.85 -7.22
N VAL A 79 10.87 -33.89 -7.89
CA VAL A 79 12.04 -33.75 -8.79
C VAL A 79 11.69 -32.85 -9.97
N ASP A 80 10.50 -33.02 -10.55
CA ASP A 80 10.01 -32.15 -11.62
C ASP A 80 9.81 -30.72 -11.12
N PHE A 81 9.12 -30.55 -9.98
CA PHE A 81 8.95 -29.25 -9.33
C PHE A 81 10.28 -28.54 -9.11
N ALA A 82 11.29 -29.23 -8.56
CA ALA A 82 12.59 -28.64 -8.28
C ALA A 82 13.31 -28.19 -9.57
N ARG A 83 13.11 -28.90 -10.70
CA ARG A 83 13.66 -28.52 -12.01
C ARG A 83 13.09 -27.20 -12.49
N GLN A 84 11.82 -26.93 -12.21
CA GLN A 84 11.13 -25.68 -12.58
C GLN A 84 11.38 -24.55 -11.57
N ALA A 85 11.37 -24.86 -10.28
CA ALA A 85 11.42 -23.88 -9.19
C ALA A 85 12.82 -23.29 -8.95
N LEU A 86 13.87 -24.12 -8.93
CA LEU A 86 15.22 -23.66 -8.57
C LEU A 86 15.80 -22.61 -9.56
N PRO A 87 15.58 -22.71 -10.88
CA PRO A 87 16.00 -21.66 -11.81
C PRO A 87 15.35 -20.29 -11.56
N LEU A 88 14.15 -20.22 -10.96
CA LEU A 88 13.48 -18.95 -10.71
C LEU A 88 14.29 -18.05 -9.77
N ALA A 89 15.02 -18.61 -8.81
CA ALA A 89 15.87 -17.83 -7.91
C ALA A 89 16.88 -16.96 -8.68
N LYS A 90 17.43 -17.46 -9.79
CA LYS A 90 18.43 -16.73 -10.60
C LYS A 90 17.85 -15.49 -11.27
N GLN A 91 16.54 -15.38 -11.46
CA GLN A 91 15.93 -14.16 -12.02
C GLN A 91 16.21 -12.93 -11.12
N LEU A 92 16.43 -13.14 -9.82
CA LEU A 92 16.70 -12.06 -8.87
C LEU A 92 18.18 -11.64 -8.83
N SER A 93 19.12 -12.42 -9.38
CA SER A 93 20.55 -12.22 -9.09
C SER A 93 21.10 -10.89 -9.55
N GLU A 94 20.58 -10.36 -10.65
CA GLU A 94 21.00 -9.06 -11.22
C GLU A 94 20.14 -7.90 -10.72
N ILE A 95 18.83 -8.11 -10.60
CA ILE A 95 17.86 -7.03 -10.30
C ILE A 95 17.64 -6.78 -8.81
N ALA A 96 17.84 -7.80 -7.97
CA ALA A 96 17.63 -7.74 -6.52
C ALA A 96 18.62 -8.66 -5.78
N PRO A 97 19.94 -8.36 -5.80
CA PRO A 97 20.99 -9.26 -5.31
C PRO A 97 20.85 -9.63 -3.82
N VAL A 98 20.31 -8.73 -2.99
CA VAL A 98 20.04 -9.01 -1.57
C VAL A 98 18.90 -10.03 -1.42
N ALA A 99 17.80 -9.84 -2.16
CA ALA A 99 16.69 -10.80 -2.19
C ALA A 99 17.12 -12.15 -2.75
N TYR A 100 18.00 -12.16 -3.76
CA TYR A 100 18.57 -13.39 -4.27
C TYR A 100 19.40 -14.14 -3.21
N TRP A 101 20.24 -13.42 -2.46
CA TRP A 101 21.02 -14.01 -1.36
C TRP A 101 20.10 -14.66 -0.31
N ASP A 102 19.03 -13.95 0.06
CA ASP A 102 18.03 -14.41 1.02
C ASP A 102 17.28 -15.67 0.54
N VAL A 103 16.88 -15.70 -0.73
CA VAL A 103 16.30 -16.90 -1.35
C VAL A 103 17.26 -18.09 -1.25
N LEU A 104 18.54 -17.92 -1.56
CA LEU A 104 19.53 -19.00 -1.45
C LEU A 104 19.73 -19.49 -0.02
N ARG A 105 19.71 -18.55 0.95
CA ARG A 105 19.80 -18.84 2.40
C ARG A 105 18.68 -19.78 2.84
N HIS A 106 17.45 -19.57 2.37
CA HIS A 106 16.29 -20.40 2.69
C HIS A 106 16.16 -21.67 1.82
N LEU A 107 16.59 -21.62 0.55
CA LEU A 107 16.60 -22.79 -0.35
C LEU A 107 17.55 -23.89 0.13
N GLY A 108 18.69 -23.52 0.72
CA GLY A 108 19.70 -24.47 1.19
C GLY A 108 19.13 -25.55 2.14
N PRO A 109 18.49 -25.17 3.25
CA PRO A 109 17.81 -26.12 4.13
C PRO A 109 16.61 -26.83 3.47
N ALA A 110 15.79 -26.12 2.68
CA ALA A 110 14.59 -26.69 2.06
C ALA A 110 14.92 -27.85 1.11
N THR A 111 15.93 -27.67 0.24
CA THR A 111 16.39 -28.71 -0.70
C THR A 111 17.03 -29.91 0.00
N LYS A 112 17.56 -29.71 1.21
CA LYS A 112 18.22 -30.74 2.04
C LYS A 112 17.29 -31.41 3.06
N MET A 113 15.99 -31.09 3.06
CA MET A 113 15.03 -31.78 3.93
C MET A 113 15.10 -33.30 3.73
N LEU A 114 15.18 -34.02 4.85
CA LEU A 114 15.26 -35.48 4.92
C LEU A 114 13.86 -36.08 4.96
N TYR A 115 13.69 -37.23 4.31
CA TYR A 115 12.43 -37.97 4.30
C TYR A 115 11.96 -38.27 5.72
N ASP A 116 10.72 -37.90 6.04
CA ASP A 116 10.12 -38.06 7.38
C ASP A 116 9.19 -39.27 7.49
N GLY A 117 9.22 -40.17 6.50
CA GLY A 117 8.39 -41.37 6.48
C GLY A 117 6.94 -41.14 6.05
N LYS A 118 6.54 -39.91 5.74
CA LYS A 118 5.15 -39.58 5.42
C LYS A 118 4.89 -39.61 3.91
N PRO A 119 3.72 -40.13 3.46
CA PRO A 119 3.33 -40.16 2.05
C PRO A 119 3.30 -38.79 1.35
N ILE A 120 3.03 -37.71 2.11
CA ILE A 120 2.97 -36.33 1.60
C ILE A 120 4.30 -35.57 1.70
N PHE A 121 5.41 -36.26 2.03
CA PHE A 121 6.72 -35.62 2.18
C PHE A 121 7.14 -34.80 0.96
N PRO A 122 6.98 -35.26 -0.29
CA PRO A 122 7.40 -34.51 -1.48
C PRO A 122 6.72 -33.15 -1.58
N SER A 123 5.41 -33.06 -1.33
CA SER A 123 4.66 -31.80 -1.28
C SER A 123 5.14 -30.88 -0.17
N ARG A 124 5.43 -31.41 1.02
CA ARG A 124 5.97 -30.61 2.13
C ARG A 124 7.35 -30.04 1.80
N LYS A 125 8.19 -30.83 1.13
CA LYS A 125 9.51 -30.39 0.67
C LYS A 125 9.39 -29.35 -0.44
N ALA A 126 8.50 -29.55 -1.41
CA ALA A 126 8.18 -28.58 -2.45
C ALA A 126 7.67 -27.26 -1.85
N LEU A 127 6.79 -27.33 -0.85
CA LEU A 127 6.28 -26.15 -0.14
C LEU A 127 7.39 -25.37 0.58
N ALA A 128 8.38 -26.06 1.17
CA ALA A 128 9.52 -25.38 1.79
C ALA A 128 10.39 -24.63 0.75
N VAL A 129 10.61 -25.22 -0.42
CA VAL A 129 11.32 -24.58 -1.55
C VAL A 129 10.50 -23.39 -2.08
N LEU A 130 9.20 -23.56 -2.25
CA LEU A 130 8.28 -22.52 -2.69
C LEU A 130 8.24 -21.34 -1.70
N ASN A 131 8.22 -21.62 -0.40
CA ASN A 131 8.26 -20.59 0.64
C ASN A 131 9.59 -19.83 0.67
N ALA A 132 10.71 -20.48 0.33
CA ALA A 132 11.98 -19.80 0.16
C ALA A 132 11.94 -18.81 -1.03
N LEU A 133 11.32 -19.19 -2.14
CA LEU A 133 11.10 -18.30 -3.30
C LEU A 133 10.11 -17.17 -2.99
N ARG A 134 9.08 -17.44 -2.17
CA ARG A 134 8.09 -16.44 -1.72
C ARG A 134 8.66 -15.38 -0.78
N HIS A 135 9.73 -15.71 -0.06
CA HIS A 135 10.22 -14.92 1.06
C HIS A 135 10.39 -13.42 0.75
N PRO A 136 11.05 -13.01 -0.36
CA PRO A 136 11.28 -11.59 -0.62
C PRO A 136 10.01 -10.75 -0.76
N TYR A 137 9.00 -11.23 -1.50
CA TYR A 137 7.76 -10.46 -1.66
C TYR A 137 6.80 -10.59 -0.48
N PHE A 138 6.97 -11.59 0.39
CA PHE A 138 6.32 -11.61 1.70
C PHE A 138 6.91 -10.54 2.62
N ILE A 139 8.24 -10.41 2.67
CA ILE A 139 8.89 -9.32 3.42
C ILE A 139 8.54 -7.96 2.83
N GLN A 140 8.46 -7.82 1.51
CA GLN A 140 7.97 -6.60 0.88
C GLN A 140 6.53 -6.26 1.29
N ASN A 141 5.62 -7.23 1.30
CA ASN A 141 4.23 -7.02 1.73
C ASN A 141 4.18 -6.56 3.19
N ARG A 142 4.94 -7.22 4.06
CA ARG A 142 5.11 -6.83 5.47
C ARG A 142 5.59 -5.40 5.60
N LEU A 143 6.64 -4.99 4.87
CA LEU A 143 7.09 -3.60 4.91
C LEU A 143 6.08 -2.61 4.33
N ARG A 144 5.32 -2.98 3.29
CA ARG A 144 4.23 -2.14 2.76
C ARG A 144 3.15 -1.89 3.81
N ASN A 145 2.83 -2.91 4.59
CA ASN A 145 1.89 -2.82 5.72
C ASN A 145 2.44 -1.93 6.84
N LEU A 146 3.74 -2.06 7.19
CA LEU A 146 4.41 -1.13 8.11
C LEU A 146 4.36 0.31 7.58
N PHE A 147 4.60 0.50 6.28
CA PHE A 147 4.60 1.80 5.62
C PHE A 147 3.20 2.43 5.61
N GLU A 148 2.17 1.62 5.42
CA GLU A 148 0.77 2.05 5.47
C GLU A 148 0.39 2.55 6.88
N ILE A 149 0.94 1.97 7.94
CA ILE A 149 0.66 2.38 9.32
C ILE A 149 1.54 3.56 9.77
N GLY A 150 2.85 3.49 9.52
CA GLY A 150 3.82 4.44 10.09
C GLY A 150 4.17 5.65 9.21
N PHE A 151 3.79 5.66 7.93
CA PHE A 151 4.32 6.65 6.97
C PHE A 151 3.27 7.28 6.06
N ALA A 152 2.23 6.54 5.69
CA ALA A 152 1.22 6.92 4.71
C ALA A 152 0.61 8.33 4.89
N ASP A 153 0.39 8.80 6.12
CA ASP A 153 -0.22 10.11 6.40
C ASP A 153 0.61 10.99 7.34
N PHE A 154 1.88 10.67 7.53
CA PHE A 154 2.77 11.38 8.44
C PHE A 154 3.61 12.44 7.73
N GLU A 155 3.20 12.93 6.55
CA GLU A 155 3.98 13.96 5.84
C GLU A 155 4.16 15.23 6.68
N ARG A 156 3.21 15.53 7.57
CA ARG A 156 3.32 16.61 8.57
C ARG A 156 3.70 16.14 9.97
N GLY A 157 3.79 14.83 10.18
CA GLY A 157 4.15 14.24 11.47
C GLY A 157 5.65 14.25 11.69
N THR A 158 6.06 14.33 12.95
CA THR A 158 7.47 14.16 13.32
C THR A 158 7.88 12.70 13.16
N GLN A 159 9.19 12.44 13.08
CA GLN A 159 9.65 11.05 13.11
C GLN A 159 9.32 10.34 14.42
N GLN A 160 9.27 11.08 15.53
CA GLN A 160 8.83 10.53 16.81
C GLN A 160 7.38 10.06 16.76
N ASP A 161 6.50 10.76 16.04
CA ASP A 161 5.11 10.34 15.86
C ASP A 161 5.03 9.03 15.06
N ARG A 162 5.82 8.94 13.98
CA ARG A 162 5.92 7.73 13.15
C ARG A 162 6.44 6.53 13.96
N PHE A 163 7.49 6.75 14.75
CA PHE A 163 8.06 5.73 15.64
C PHE A 163 7.03 5.25 16.66
N ARG A 164 6.37 6.18 17.37
CA ARG A 164 5.34 5.85 18.37
C ARG A 164 4.22 5.03 17.78
N VAL A 165 3.69 5.43 16.63
CA VAL A 165 2.58 4.71 16.00
C VAL A 165 2.95 3.28 15.63
N LEU A 166 4.20 3.05 15.18
CA LEU A 166 4.68 1.70 14.90
C LEU A 166 4.90 0.89 16.18
N GLU A 167 5.52 1.46 17.22
CA GLU A 167 5.75 0.78 18.50
C GLU A 167 4.46 0.52 19.28
N ASP A 168 3.49 1.43 19.24
CA ASP A 168 2.17 1.26 19.85
C ASP A 168 1.39 0.13 19.15
N THR A 169 1.59 -0.04 17.84
CA THR A 169 0.93 -1.10 17.06
C THR A 169 1.64 -2.45 17.22
N TRP A 170 2.97 -2.45 17.14
CA TRP A 170 3.83 -3.63 17.21
C TRP A 170 5.02 -3.37 18.16
N PRO A 171 4.84 -3.58 19.48
CA PRO A 171 5.88 -3.30 20.46
C PRO A 171 7.17 -4.10 20.23
N GLY A 172 8.32 -3.43 20.29
CA GLY A 172 9.64 -4.03 20.11
C GLY A 172 9.99 -4.36 18.66
N LEU A 173 9.22 -3.82 17.69
CA LEU A 173 9.49 -4.01 16.27
C LEU A 173 10.78 -3.29 15.85
N ILE A 174 10.97 -2.05 16.31
CA ILE A 174 12.07 -1.17 15.89
C ILE A 174 13.20 -1.21 16.91
N ASP A 175 12.90 -1.21 18.21
CA ASP A 175 13.93 -1.23 19.27
C ASP A 175 14.53 -2.64 19.46
N ARG A 176 15.26 -3.11 18.45
CA ARG A 176 15.91 -4.43 18.43
C ARG A 176 17.42 -4.30 18.57
N ALA A 177 18.01 -5.24 19.28
CA ALA A 177 19.45 -5.38 19.39
C ALA A 177 20.02 -6.16 18.20
N PHE A 178 20.92 -5.53 17.45
CA PHE A 178 21.66 -6.17 16.37
C PHE A 178 23.12 -6.39 16.79
N PRO A 179 23.79 -7.49 16.35
CA PRO A 179 25.21 -7.64 16.54
C PRO A 179 25.99 -6.56 15.77
N ILE A 180 26.71 -5.70 16.49
CA ILE A 180 27.50 -4.60 15.92
C ILE A 180 28.99 -4.84 16.18
N ARG A 181 29.80 -4.63 15.14
CA ARG A 181 31.25 -4.53 15.23
C ARG A 181 31.71 -3.12 14.82
N PHE A 182 32.55 -2.51 15.63
CA PHE A 182 33.23 -1.26 15.27
C PHE A 182 34.52 -1.58 14.53
N LEU A 183 34.64 -1.06 13.30
CA LEU A 183 35.82 -1.29 12.48
C LEU A 183 36.90 -0.26 12.83
N PRO A 184 38.17 -0.67 13.06
CA PRO A 184 39.26 0.25 13.38
C PRO A 184 39.54 1.19 12.21
N GLU A 185 39.91 2.44 12.52
CA GLU A 185 40.26 3.44 11.52
C GLU A 185 41.74 3.35 11.10
N PRO A 186 42.08 3.83 9.88
CA PRO A 186 43.48 3.98 9.46
C PRO A 186 44.30 4.89 10.39
N SER A 187 43.63 5.75 11.16
CA SER A 187 44.21 6.68 12.14
C SER A 187 44.86 5.98 13.35
N GLY A 188 44.68 4.66 13.49
CA GLY A 188 45.25 3.87 14.59
C GLY A 188 44.40 3.85 15.86
N ALA A 189 43.19 4.41 15.83
CA ALA A 189 42.23 4.30 16.91
C ALA A 189 41.82 2.82 17.12
N PRO A 190 41.85 2.30 18.37
CA PRO A 190 41.55 0.90 18.65
C PRO A 190 40.07 0.54 18.40
N VAL A 191 39.19 1.54 18.44
CA VAL A 191 37.76 1.45 18.10
C VAL A 191 37.50 2.59 17.12
N GLY A 192 37.17 2.26 15.87
CA GLY A 192 36.82 3.28 14.88
C GLY A 192 35.33 3.60 14.89
N THR A 193 34.94 4.57 14.06
CA THR A 193 33.58 5.12 14.01
C THR A 193 32.63 4.33 13.10
N VAL A 194 33.15 3.49 12.20
CA VAL A 194 32.34 2.69 11.27
C VAL A 194 31.72 1.49 12.00
N ARG A 195 30.39 1.43 11.96
CA ARG A 195 29.55 0.34 12.49
C ARG A 195 29.29 -0.68 11.40
N GLU A 196 29.58 -1.94 11.69
CA GLU A 196 29.22 -3.10 10.87
C GLU A 196 28.16 -3.92 11.62
N TYR A 197 26.96 -3.95 11.07
CA TYR A 197 25.86 -4.81 11.55
C TYR A 197 25.97 -6.16 10.87
N ALA A 198 25.91 -7.25 11.62
CA ALA A 198 25.83 -8.61 11.08
C ALA A 198 24.39 -9.10 11.17
N LEU A 199 23.78 -9.38 10.01
CA LEU A 199 22.34 -9.62 9.84
C LEU A 199 22.13 -11.00 9.21
N ASP A 200 21.15 -11.74 9.71
CA ASP A 200 20.94 -13.15 9.36
C ASP A 200 20.13 -13.35 8.07
N ASP A 201 19.22 -12.43 7.76
CA ASP A 201 18.29 -12.49 6.63
C ASP A 201 17.85 -11.09 6.12
N LEU A 202 17.08 -11.08 5.03
CA LEU A 202 16.57 -9.85 4.42
C LEU A 202 15.65 -9.07 5.36
N TYR A 203 14.89 -9.73 6.24
CA TYR A 203 14.00 -9.04 7.15
C TYR A 203 14.76 -8.30 8.25
N GLU A 204 15.80 -8.92 8.82
CA GLU A 204 16.69 -8.24 9.76
C GLU A 204 17.38 -7.03 9.13
N LEU A 205 17.78 -7.11 7.86
CA LEU A 205 18.29 -5.95 7.12
C LEU A 205 17.27 -4.82 7.09
N CYS A 206 16.03 -5.10 6.68
CA CYS A 206 14.99 -4.08 6.63
C CYS A 206 14.70 -3.47 8.02
N LEU A 207 14.74 -4.27 9.09
CA LEU A 207 14.57 -3.76 10.45
C LEU A 207 15.76 -2.91 10.92
N ALA A 208 16.99 -3.29 10.57
CA ALA A 208 18.18 -2.51 10.86
C ALA A 208 18.15 -1.16 10.11
N GLU A 209 17.76 -1.16 8.84
CA GLU A 209 17.55 0.07 8.06
C GLU A 209 16.44 0.95 8.63
N LEU A 210 15.34 0.34 9.09
CA LEU A 210 14.25 1.07 9.76
C LEU A 210 14.74 1.70 11.08
N SER A 211 15.54 0.98 11.85
CA SER A 211 16.15 1.48 13.10
C SER A 211 17.09 2.65 12.81
N LEU A 212 17.94 2.53 11.79
CA LEU A 212 18.82 3.62 11.35
C LEU A 212 18.03 4.83 10.82
N TYR A 213 16.93 4.59 10.12
CA TYR A 213 16.02 5.65 9.66
C TYR A 213 15.46 6.46 10.83
N PHE A 214 15.15 5.83 11.97
CA PHE A 214 14.65 6.53 13.16
C PHE A 214 15.74 7.18 14.03
N GLN A 215 17.03 6.94 13.75
CA GLN A 215 18.16 7.57 14.46
C GLN A 215 18.58 8.94 13.89
N GLN A 216 18.01 9.34 12.75
CA GLN A 216 18.33 10.58 12.04
C GLN A 216 17.07 11.40 11.84
N ASP A 217 17.11 12.74 11.82
CA ASP A 217 15.94 13.63 11.66
C ASP A 217 15.84 14.35 10.30
N ARG A 218 16.80 14.11 9.40
CA ARG A 218 17.02 14.88 8.17
C ARG A 218 16.21 14.40 6.98
N ARG A 219 16.02 13.08 6.87
CA ARG A 219 15.32 12.41 5.79
C ARG A 219 13.99 11.89 6.30
N ARG A 220 12.97 12.02 5.47
CA ARG A 220 11.63 11.49 5.75
C ARG A 220 11.18 10.63 4.58
N VAL A 221 10.31 9.66 4.86
CA VAL A 221 9.58 8.92 3.83
C VAL A 221 8.18 9.51 3.70
N ALA A 222 7.73 9.73 2.47
CA ALA A 222 6.42 10.28 2.13
C ALA A 222 5.67 9.35 1.19
N ARG A 223 4.33 9.35 1.23
CA ARG A 223 3.49 8.64 0.26
C ARG A 223 3.01 9.62 -0.81
N CYS A 224 3.18 9.27 -2.08
CA CYS A 224 2.71 10.08 -3.20
C CYS A 224 1.17 10.07 -3.28
N GLU A 225 0.51 11.23 -3.26
CA GLU A 225 -0.95 11.32 -3.39
C GLU A 225 -1.45 10.80 -4.75
N ASN A 226 -0.61 10.88 -5.80
CA ASN A 226 -1.01 10.46 -7.16
C ASN A 226 -0.88 8.96 -7.42
N CYS A 227 0.27 8.36 -7.14
CA CYS A 227 0.55 6.96 -7.48
C CYS A 227 0.71 6.04 -6.27
N TRP A 228 0.58 6.56 -5.05
CA TRP A 228 0.72 5.83 -3.78
C TRP A 228 2.06 5.14 -3.53
N ARG A 229 3.04 5.29 -4.43
CA ARG A 229 4.43 4.90 -4.16
C ARG A 229 5.03 5.77 -3.08
N TYR A 230 5.92 5.17 -2.29
CA TYR A 230 6.68 5.88 -1.28
C TYR A 230 7.90 6.57 -1.91
N PHE A 231 8.36 7.67 -1.32
CA PHE A 231 9.56 8.37 -1.79
C PHE A 231 10.22 9.15 -0.65
N VAL A 232 11.51 9.47 -0.82
CA VAL A 232 12.25 10.37 0.08
C VAL A 232 12.22 11.78 -0.52
N PRO A 233 11.57 12.76 0.12
CA PRO A 233 11.57 14.15 -0.36
C PRO A 233 12.97 14.76 -0.36
N ARG A 234 13.26 15.59 -1.36
CA ARG A 234 14.58 16.26 -1.52
C ARG A 234 14.74 17.52 -0.67
N THR A 235 13.64 18.02 -0.10
CA THR A 235 13.56 19.30 0.62
C THR A 235 12.76 19.13 1.89
N GLU A 236 13.01 19.94 2.91
CA GLU A 236 12.21 19.97 4.14
C GLU A 236 10.74 20.32 3.92
N ALA A 237 10.43 21.10 2.87
CA ALA A 237 9.06 21.46 2.51
C ALA A 237 8.19 20.23 2.15
N GLU A 238 6.92 20.27 2.57
CA GLU A 238 5.88 19.26 2.28
C GLU A 238 5.90 18.88 0.80
N SER A 239 6.04 17.59 0.51
CA SER A 239 6.09 17.06 -0.85
C SER A 239 4.97 16.04 -1.03
N ARG A 240 4.01 16.37 -1.91
CA ARG A 240 2.81 15.53 -2.15
C ARG A 240 2.98 14.50 -3.26
N TYR A 241 3.95 14.71 -4.14
CA TYR A 241 4.14 13.89 -5.33
C TYR A 241 5.59 13.46 -5.47
N CYS A 242 5.79 12.21 -5.88
CA CYS A 242 7.11 11.67 -6.15
C CYS A 242 7.73 12.26 -7.44
N TYR A 243 9.02 12.00 -7.61
CA TYR A 243 9.81 12.46 -8.76
C TYR A 243 9.86 11.46 -9.92
N GLY A 244 9.10 10.36 -9.83
CA GLY A 244 9.04 9.32 -10.85
C GLY A 244 8.08 9.62 -11.98
N GLU A 245 7.91 8.63 -12.85
CA GLU A 245 7.00 8.68 -13.99
C GLU A 245 5.83 7.72 -13.79
N MET A 246 4.68 8.08 -14.35
CA MET A 246 3.45 7.29 -14.42
C MET A 246 2.86 7.49 -15.82
N ASP A 247 2.44 6.42 -16.49
CA ASP A 247 1.86 6.48 -17.85
C ASP A 247 2.72 7.26 -18.87
N GLY A 248 4.05 7.15 -18.75
CA GLY A 248 5.02 7.87 -19.60
C GLY A 248 5.12 9.37 -19.34
N LYS A 249 4.57 9.88 -18.23
CA LYS A 249 4.57 11.30 -17.86
C LYS A 249 5.10 11.52 -16.43
N PRO A 250 5.63 12.71 -16.12
CA PRO A 250 6.07 13.02 -14.76
C PRO A 250 4.89 12.96 -13.77
N CYS A 251 5.01 12.08 -12.77
CA CYS A 251 3.94 11.81 -11.80
C CYS A 251 3.45 13.09 -11.09
N LYS A 252 4.36 14.02 -10.81
CA LYS A 252 4.07 15.32 -10.20
C LYS A 252 3.15 16.20 -11.07
N GLN A 253 3.33 16.21 -12.39
CA GLN A 253 2.53 17.06 -13.28
C GLN A 253 1.09 16.54 -13.36
N ASP A 254 0.93 15.23 -13.57
CA ASP A 254 -0.38 14.60 -13.64
C ASP A 254 -1.09 14.59 -12.27
N GLY A 255 -0.34 14.36 -11.20
CA GLY A 255 -0.86 14.44 -9.83
C GLY A 255 -1.48 15.79 -9.51
N ALA A 256 -0.80 16.89 -9.85
CA ALA A 256 -1.33 18.23 -9.63
C ALA A 256 -2.63 18.50 -10.42
N ARG A 257 -2.74 17.96 -11.65
CA ARG A 257 -3.97 18.06 -12.45
C ARG A 257 -5.11 17.25 -11.83
N ARG A 258 -4.85 15.99 -11.47
CA ARG A 258 -5.85 15.10 -10.88
C ARG A 258 -6.30 15.58 -9.50
N MET A 259 -5.41 16.17 -8.70
CA MET A 259 -5.78 16.79 -7.41
C MET A 259 -6.71 17.99 -7.57
N ARG A 260 -6.55 18.80 -8.62
CA ARG A 260 -7.50 19.89 -8.92
C ARG A 260 -8.90 19.34 -9.23
N ARG A 261 -8.97 18.27 -10.04
CA ARG A 261 -10.22 17.58 -10.34
C ARG A 261 -10.83 16.95 -9.07
N PHE A 262 -10.02 16.23 -8.29
CA PHE A 262 -10.42 15.66 -7.01
C PHE A 262 -11.07 16.67 -6.07
N ARG A 263 -10.44 17.83 -5.88
CA ARG A 263 -11.00 18.90 -5.04
C ARG A 263 -12.29 19.48 -5.62
N ALA A 264 -12.41 19.59 -6.94
CA ALA A 264 -13.65 20.07 -7.55
C ALA A 264 -14.80 19.05 -7.41
N ASP A 265 -14.48 17.75 -7.44
CA ASP A 265 -15.48 16.69 -7.33
C ASP A 265 -15.94 16.47 -5.88
N THR A 266 -15.06 16.71 -4.90
CA THR A 266 -15.29 16.43 -3.47
C THR A 266 -15.59 17.66 -2.61
N ASP A 267 -15.40 18.88 -3.13
CA ASP A 267 -15.62 20.13 -2.38
C ASP A 267 -16.36 21.13 -3.27
N GLU A 268 -17.67 21.26 -3.03
CA GLU A 268 -18.55 22.11 -3.84
C GLU A 268 -18.16 23.59 -3.75
N ALA A 269 -17.58 24.03 -2.64
CA ALA A 269 -17.14 25.40 -2.46
C ALA A 269 -15.90 25.69 -3.32
N LEU A 270 -14.96 24.76 -3.39
CA LEU A 270 -13.82 24.88 -4.33
C LEU A 270 -14.27 24.80 -5.79
N ALA A 271 -15.29 23.99 -6.10
CA ALA A 271 -15.88 23.94 -7.43
C ALA A 271 -16.55 25.27 -7.81
N ALA A 272 -17.30 25.87 -6.88
CA ALA A 272 -17.91 27.19 -7.07
C ALA A 272 -16.86 28.29 -7.26
N TYR A 273 -15.76 28.25 -6.49
CA TYR A 273 -14.61 29.15 -6.69
C TYR A 273 -14.03 29.06 -8.11
N GLU A 274 -13.76 27.86 -8.65
CA GLU A 274 -13.19 27.74 -10.00
C GLU A 274 -14.19 28.19 -11.08
N ARG A 275 -15.50 27.94 -10.90
CA ARG A 275 -16.55 28.48 -11.79
C ARG A 275 -16.58 30.00 -11.78
N LEU A 276 -16.51 30.63 -10.60
CA LEU A 276 -16.51 32.07 -10.45
C LEU A 276 -15.24 32.69 -11.04
N ARG A 277 -14.07 32.09 -10.78
CA ARG A 277 -12.79 32.52 -11.34
C ARG A 277 -12.83 32.55 -12.87
N ARG A 278 -13.29 31.47 -13.53
CA ARG A 278 -13.37 31.41 -14.99
C ARG A 278 -14.31 32.48 -15.55
N ARG A 279 -15.48 32.67 -14.92
CA ARG A 279 -16.44 33.71 -15.32
C ARG A 279 -15.86 35.12 -15.24
N LEU A 280 -15.20 35.45 -14.13
CA LEU A 280 -14.59 36.77 -13.91
C LEU A 280 -13.38 37.01 -14.84
N GLU A 281 -12.60 35.97 -15.13
CA GLU A 281 -11.51 36.02 -16.11
C GLU A 281 -12.04 36.27 -17.53
N GLU A 282 -13.06 35.52 -17.95
CA GLU A 282 -13.73 35.72 -19.25
C GLU A 282 -14.38 37.11 -19.36
N ARG A 283 -14.89 37.66 -18.25
CA ARG A 283 -15.44 39.03 -18.20
C ARG A 283 -14.33 40.07 -18.39
N ALA A 284 -13.23 39.93 -17.64
CA ALA A 284 -12.07 40.82 -17.76
C ALA A 284 -11.46 40.80 -19.17
N ASN A 285 -11.30 39.59 -19.75
CA ASN A 285 -10.76 39.45 -21.11
C ASN A 285 -11.70 40.05 -22.16
N ARG A 286 -13.03 39.93 -22.01
CA ARG A 286 -13.99 40.55 -22.94
C ARG A 286 -13.92 42.07 -22.93
N LEU A 287 -13.72 42.68 -21.75
CA LEU A 287 -13.58 44.12 -21.63
C LEU A 287 -12.24 44.61 -22.19
N GLU A 288 -11.15 43.88 -21.94
CA GLU A 288 -9.81 44.20 -22.46
C GLU A 288 -9.72 44.10 -23.99
N LEU A 289 -10.46 43.18 -24.60
CA LEU A 289 -10.49 42.96 -26.05
C LEU A 289 -11.60 43.72 -26.78
N ALA A 290 -12.36 44.57 -26.10
CA ALA A 290 -13.47 45.29 -26.70
C ALA A 290 -12.97 46.39 -27.65
N ASP A 291 -13.60 46.51 -28.83
CA ASP A 291 -13.36 47.62 -29.74
C ASP A 291 -13.84 48.95 -29.13
N PRO A 292 -13.30 50.11 -29.56
CA PRO A 292 -13.71 51.42 -29.07
C PRO A 292 -15.24 51.62 -29.16
N GLY A 293 -15.89 51.77 -28.01
CA GLY A 293 -17.35 51.92 -27.89
C GLY A 293 -18.14 50.64 -27.63
N GLY A 294 -17.55 49.45 -27.83
CA GLY A 294 -18.13 48.15 -27.48
C GLY A 294 -18.16 47.88 -25.97
N GLU A 295 -17.28 48.56 -25.21
CA GLU A 295 -17.20 48.50 -23.75
C GLU A 295 -18.49 48.96 -23.06
N ASN A 296 -19.24 49.88 -23.67
CA ASN A 296 -20.45 50.48 -23.09
C ASN A 296 -21.60 49.48 -22.87
N HIS A 297 -21.53 48.31 -23.52
CA HIS A 297 -22.53 47.24 -23.39
C HIS A 297 -22.06 46.09 -22.50
N LEU A 298 -20.86 46.17 -21.91
CA LEU A 298 -20.28 45.14 -21.06
C LEU A 298 -20.39 45.50 -19.58
N ILE A 299 -20.40 44.46 -18.72
CA ILE A 299 -20.31 44.65 -17.26
C ILE A 299 -18.89 45.18 -16.94
N PRO A 300 -18.75 46.33 -16.27
CA PRO A 300 -17.45 46.95 -16.00
C PRO A 300 -16.68 46.17 -14.93
N PHE A 301 -15.89 45.20 -15.39
CA PHE A 301 -14.97 44.41 -14.58
C PHE A 301 -13.68 44.17 -15.38
N GLY A 302 -12.67 45.01 -15.15
CA GLY A 302 -11.42 45.00 -15.92
C GLY A 302 -10.32 44.12 -15.30
N ARG A 303 -9.18 44.05 -16.00
CA ARG A 303 -8.03 43.23 -15.58
C ARG A 303 -7.52 43.55 -14.17
N THR A 304 -7.43 44.82 -13.81
CA THR A 304 -6.99 45.25 -12.47
C THR A 304 -7.95 44.80 -11.36
N GLN A 305 -9.26 44.83 -11.62
CA GLN A 305 -10.26 44.36 -10.66
C GLN A 305 -10.22 42.84 -10.53
N TYR A 306 -10.03 42.11 -11.64
CA TYR A 306 -9.82 40.67 -11.63
C TYR A 306 -8.57 40.27 -10.81
N GLU A 307 -7.46 40.96 -10.99
CA GLU A 307 -6.22 40.69 -10.26
C GLU A 307 -6.37 40.95 -8.76
N ALA A 308 -6.98 42.07 -8.37
CA ALA A 308 -7.28 42.37 -6.98
C ALA A 308 -8.23 41.34 -6.34
N TRP A 309 -9.27 40.92 -7.07
CA TRP A 309 -10.17 39.87 -6.64
C TRP A 309 -9.43 38.53 -6.48
N LEU A 310 -8.57 38.17 -7.45
CA LEU A 310 -7.86 36.90 -7.46
C LEU A 310 -6.92 36.76 -6.24
N ASP A 311 -6.26 37.84 -5.83
CA ASP A 311 -5.41 37.84 -4.65
C ASP A 311 -6.21 37.70 -3.35
N GLY A 312 -7.32 38.43 -3.20
CA GLY A 312 -8.23 38.25 -2.05
C GLY A 312 -8.82 36.83 -2.00
N ALA A 313 -9.21 36.29 -3.15
CA ALA A 313 -9.78 34.96 -3.24
C ALA A 313 -8.75 33.85 -2.98
N ARG A 314 -7.47 34.07 -3.31
CA ARG A 314 -6.37 33.15 -2.93
C ARG A 314 -6.17 33.09 -1.42
N GLU A 315 -6.23 34.23 -0.73
CA GLU A 315 -6.11 34.26 0.73
C GLU A 315 -7.32 33.62 1.42
N ALA A 316 -8.53 33.91 0.95
CA ALA A 316 -9.74 33.24 1.45
C ALA A 316 -9.69 31.72 1.21
N LYS A 317 -9.21 31.27 0.03
CA LYS A 317 -9.02 29.86 -0.29
C LYS A 317 -8.00 29.19 0.63
N LYS A 318 -6.88 29.85 0.93
CA LYS A 318 -5.89 29.33 1.90
C LYS A 318 -6.50 29.19 3.29
N ALA A 319 -7.21 30.21 3.78
CA ALA A 319 -7.87 30.18 5.09
C ALA A 319 -8.91 29.05 5.18
N TYR A 320 -9.70 28.86 4.13
CA TYR A 320 -10.68 27.78 4.03
C TYR A 320 -10.01 26.39 4.05
N GLN A 321 -8.97 26.20 3.23
CA GLN A 321 -8.23 24.93 3.15
C GLN A 321 -7.48 24.60 4.44
N ALA A 322 -7.11 25.62 5.23
CA ALA A 322 -6.54 25.47 6.56
C ALA A 322 -7.60 25.18 7.65
N GLY A 323 -8.90 25.22 7.31
CA GLY A 323 -10.01 25.05 8.26
C GLY A 323 -10.30 26.27 9.12
N GLY A 324 -9.72 27.44 8.79
CA GLY A 324 -9.89 28.68 9.56
C GLY A 324 -11.21 29.40 9.30
N ILE A 325 -11.91 29.07 8.21
CA ILE A 325 -13.24 29.60 7.87
C ILE A 325 -14.13 28.49 7.31
N SER A 326 -15.45 28.64 7.44
CA SER A 326 -16.42 27.71 6.86
C SER A 326 -16.50 27.83 5.33
N ALA A 327 -17.08 26.83 4.67
CA ALA A 327 -17.35 26.89 3.23
C ALA A 327 -18.26 28.07 2.87
N GLU A 328 -19.26 28.33 3.71
CA GLU A 328 -20.18 29.47 3.56
C GLU A 328 -19.44 30.82 3.63
N GLU A 329 -18.61 31.00 4.66
CA GLU A 329 -17.81 32.21 4.82
C GLU A 329 -16.82 32.40 3.67
N PHE A 330 -16.21 31.32 3.21
CA PHE A 330 -15.33 31.36 2.04
C PHE A 330 -16.07 31.83 0.78
N LEU A 331 -17.24 31.26 0.49
CA LEU A 331 -18.02 31.65 -0.68
C LEU A 331 -18.51 33.09 -0.61
N ARG A 332 -18.96 33.56 0.56
CA ARG A 332 -19.33 34.96 0.78
C ARG A 332 -18.18 35.93 0.54
N ARG A 333 -16.94 35.56 0.90
CA ARG A 333 -15.75 36.41 0.68
C ARG A 333 -15.35 36.55 -0.78
N ILE A 334 -15.62 35.54 -1.61
CA ILE A 334 -15.23 35.57 -3.02
C ILE A 334 -16.36 36.05 -3.93
N ASP A 335 -17.61 36.01 -3.47
CA ASP A 335 -18.79 36.40 -4.24
C ASP A 335 -19.10 37.90 -4.14
N VAL A 336 -18.22 38.73 -4.72
CA VAL A 336 -18.29 40.19 -4.61
C VAL A 336 -19.55 40.78 -5.26
N ASP A 337 -20.06 40.13 -6.31
CA ASP A 337 -21.18 40.62 -7.12
C ASP A 337 -22.50 39.85 -6.87
N GLY A 338 -22.54 38.91 -5.92
CA GLY A 338 -23.73 38.10 -5.63
C GLY A 338 -24.11 37.13 -6.76
N GLU A 339 -23.11 36.57 -7.45
CA GLU A 339 -23.25 35.69 -8.61
C GLU A 339 -23.47 34.21 -8.27
N LEU A 340 -23.44 33.86 -6.98
CA LEU A 340 -23.72 32.51 -6.52
C LEU A 340 -25.20 32.40 -6.10
N ASP A 341 -25.86 31.32 -6.53
CA ASP A 341 -27.25 31.03 -6.18
C ASP A 341 -27.44 30.71 -4.67
N GLY A 342 -26.34 30.49 -3.95
CA GLY A 342 -26.31 30.26 -2.52
C GLY A 342 -24.90 29.98 -2.00
N TYR A 343 -24.75 29.99 -0.68
CA TYR A 343 -23.47 29.80 0.01
C TYR A 343 -23.35 28.45 0.74
N GLN A 344 -24.38 27.61 0.64
CA GLN A 344 -24.29 26.23 1.13
C GLN A 344 -23.50 25.40 0.12
N ALA A 345 -22.51 24.68 0.62
CA ALA A 345 -21.66 23.81 -0.18
C ALA A 345 -21.34 22.56 0.63
N ALA A 346 -21.61 21.40 0.04
CA ALA A 346 -21.23 20.12 0.59
C ALA A 346 -19.73 19.87 0.36
N ARG A 347 -19.15 19.09 1.27
CA ARG A 347 -17.79 18.57 1.15
C ARG A 347 -17.81 17.11 1.56
N ASP A 348 -17.31 16.25 0.68
CA ASP A 348 -17.19 14.83 0.97
C ASP A 348 -16.17 14.64 2.10
N THR A 349 -16.57 13.93 3.14
CA THR A 349 -15.71 13.59 4.27
C THR A 349 -15.33 12.13 4.21
N PHE A 350 -14.03 11.85 4.19
CA PHE A 350 -13.49 10.50 4.33
C PHE A 350 -13.25 10.20 5.82
N PRO A 351 -13.38 8.93 6.26
CA PRO A 351 -12.95 8.54 7.59
C PRO A 351 -11.47 8.87 7.78
N ALA A 352 -11.09 9.17 9.02
CA ALA A 352 -9.69 9.38 9.35
C ALA A 352 -8.89 8.14 8.91
N PRO A 353 -7.75 8.28 8.21
CA PRO A 353 -7.04 7.13 7.67
C PRO A 353 -6.74 6.03 8.70
N GLY A 354 -6.42 6.42 9.94
CA GLY A 354 -6.16 5.51 11.07
C GLY A 354 -7.36 4.75 11.62
N GLN A 355 -8.58 5.07 11.18
CA GLN A 355 -9.87 4.49 11.61
C GLN A 355 -10.56 3.71 10.47
N THR A 356 -9.81 3.28 9.46
CA THR A 356 -10.37 2.48 8.37
C THR A 356 -10.28 0.98 8.67
N PRO A 357 -11.30 0.17 8.29
CA PRO A 357 -11.23 -1.28 8.42
C PRO A 357 -9.96 -1.88 7.81
N TRP A 358 -9.51 -1.32 6.68
CA TRP A 358 -8.26 -1.69 6.02
C TRP A 358 -7.05 -1.65 6.97
N ARG A 359 -6.86 -0.54 7.69
CA ARG A 359 -5.75 -0.42 8.63
C ARG A 359 -5.95 -1.28 9.87
N ASP A 360 -7.18 -1.51 10.29
CA ASP A 360 -7.43 -2.40 11.41
C ASP A 360 -7.08 -3.86 11.08
N TYR A 361 -7.29 -4.30 9.83
CA TYR A 361 -6.78 -5.59 9.37
C TYR A 361 -5.25 -5.64 9.42
N ILE A 362 -4.56 -4.60 8.92
CA ILE A 362 -3.10 -4.53 8.94
C ILE A 362 -2.56 -4.54 10.37
N LYS A 363 -3.11 -3.74 11.29
CA LYS A 363 -2.65 -3.69 12.68
C LYS A 363 -2.76 -5.06 13.38
N ARG A 364 -3.81 -5.83 13.06
CA ARG A 364 -4.05 -7.18 13.61
C ARG A 364 -3.13 -8.24 13.00
N ASP A 365 -2.79 -8.08 11.72
CA ASP A 365 -1.93 -8.98 10.97
C ASP A 365 -0.95 -8.17 10.11
N MET A 366 0.29 -8.05 10.57
CA MET A 366 1.35 -7.34 9.84
C MET A 366 1.63 -7.97 8.46
N ASP A 367 1.32 -9.25 8.30
CA ASP A 367 1.44 -9.99 7.03
C ASP A 367 0.15 -9.98 6.21
N PHE A 368 -0.81 -9.12 6.57
CA PHE A 368 -2.11 -9.03 5.91
C PHE A 368 -1.96 -8.98 4.39
N VAL A 369 -2.61 -9.94 3.71
CA VAL A 369 -2.71 -10.00 2.25
C VAL A 369 -4.18 -9.86 1.88
N PRO A 370 -4.56 -8.85 1.07
CA PRO A 370 -5.97 -8.57 0.75
C PRO A 370 -6.71 -9.76 0.14
N GLY A 371 -6.07 -10.48 -0.78
CA GLY A 371 -6.67 -11.63 -1.47
C GLY A 371 -7.01 -12.82 -0.57
N LYS A 372 -6.51 -12.87 0.68
CA LYS A 372 -6.94 -13.88 1.67
C LYS A 372 -8.27 -13.53 2.33
N ARG A 373 -8.64 -12.24 2.34
CA ARG A 373 -9.79 -11.72 3.09
C ARG A 373 -10.95 -11.29 2.19
N PHE A 374 -10.60 -10.75 1.02
CA PHE A 374 -11.56 -10.21 0.06
C PHE A 374 -11.56 -11.11 -1.17
N THR A 375 -12.73 -11.68 -1.46
CA THR A 375 -12.99 -12.57 -2.60
C THR A 375 -14.31 -12.15 -3.24
N ASP A 376 -14.47 -12.37 -4.54
CA ASP A 376 -15.74 -12.11 -5.21
C ASP A 376 -16.86 -12.91 -4.55
N MET A 377 -17.99 -12.25 -4.29
CA MET A 377 -19.12 -12.87 -3.61
C MET A 377 -20.46 -12.39 -4.15
N LEU A 378 -21.45 -13.27 -4.14
CA LEU A 378 -22.85 -12.91 -4.39
C LEU A 378 -23.52 -12.51 -3.09
N TYR A 379 -24.16 -11.34 -3.10
CA TYR A 379 -24.89 -10.76 -1.96
C TYR A 379 -26.37 -10.60 -2.32
N LEU A 380 -27.25 -10.96 -1.38
CA LEU A 380 -28.69 -10.81 -1.50
C LEU A 380 -29.21 -10.04 -0.28
N ASP A 381 -29.69 -8.82 -0.51
CA ASP A 381 -30.36 -8.03 0.52
C ASP A 381 -31.82 -8.46 0.66
N LEU A 382 -32.12 -9.21 1.72
CA LEU A 382 -33.47 -9.67 2.03
C LEU A 382 -34.38 -8.57 2.60
N SER A 383 -33.82 -7.41 2.98
CA SER A 383 -34.59 -6.27 3.48
C SER A 383 -35.15 -5.38 2.36
N ALA A 384 -34.66 -5.54 1.13
CA ALA A 384 -35.13 -4.79 -0.02
C ALA A 384 -36.53 -5.25 -0.47
N ASP A 385 -37.35 -4.33 -0.98
CA ASP A 385 -38.70 -4.62 -1.48
C ASP A 385 -38.73 -5.68 -2.61
N ALA A 386 -37.63 -5.78 -3.38
CA ALA A 386 -37.42 -6.79 -4.41
C ALA A 386 -35.97 -7.33 -4.33
N PRO A 387 -35.72 -8.35 -3.48
CA PRO A 387 -34.38 -8.90 -3.30
C PRO A 387 -33.82 -9.46 -4.61
N SER A 388 -32.60 -9.04 -4.96
CA SER A 388 -31.88 -9.55 -6.13
C SER A 388 -30.42 -9.82 -5.79
N TRP A 389 -29.86 -10.84 -6.45
CA TRP A 389 -28.44 -11.16 -6.29
C TRP A 389 -27.58 -10.07 -6.93
N THR A 390 -26.64 -9.54 -6.16
CA THR A 390 -25.65 -8.56 -6.59
C THR A 390 -24.26 -9.15 -6.43
N MET A 391 -23.40 -8.99 -7.44
CA MET A 391 -21.99 -9.39 -7.32
C MET A 391 -21.23 -8.27 -6.62
N ILE A 392 -20.57 -8.57 -5.52
CA ILE A 392 -19.65 -7.67 -4.83
C ILE A 392 -18.24 -8.22 -5.06
N THR A 393 -17.43 -7.48 -5.82
CA THR A 393 -16.07 -7.91 -6.16
C THR A 393 -15.11 -7.72 -4.98
N ALA A 394 -14.03 -8.48 -4.97
CA ALA A 394 -12.94 -8.31 -4.01
C ALA A 394 -12.37 -6.88 -4.05
N GLU A 395 -12.29 -6.28 -5.24
CA GLU A 395 -11.79 -4.93 -5.43
C GLU A 395 -12.72 -3.89 -4.78
N GLU A 396 -14.03 -4.04 -4.94
CA GLU A 396 -15.01 -3.18 -4.30
C GLU A 396 -14.92 -3.28 -2.77
N GLN A 397 -14.75 -4.49 -2.24
CA GLN A 397 -14.55 -4.70 -0.81
C GLN A 397 -13.29 -4.00 -0.29
N ILE A 398 -12.18 -4.06 -1.04
CA ILE A 398 -10.94 -3.35 -0.70
C ILE A 398 -11.16 -1.83 -0.67
N ARG A 399 -11.86 -1.28 -1.68
CA ARG A 399 -12.15 0.17 -1.75
C ARG A 399 -12.98 0.63 -0.55
N LYS A 400 -14.03 -0.13 -0.23
CA LYS A 400 -14.90 0.13 0.92
C LYS A 400 -14.14 -0.02 2.25
N ALA A 401 -13.29 -1.05 2.40
CA ALA A 401 -12.45 -1.22 3.60
C ALA A 401 -11.44 -0.08 3.79
N ARG A 402 -10.97 0.54 2.70
CA ARG A 402 -10.13 1.74 2.72
C ARG A 402 -10.92 3.02 3.01
N GLY A 403 -12.24 2.95 3.22
CA GLY A 403 -13.07 4.12 3.49
C GLY A 403 -13.06 5.14 2.35
N GLY A 404 -12.93 4.67 1.10
CA GLY A 404 -12.83 5.53 -0.07
C GLY A 404 -11.43 6.13 -0.31
N HIS A 405 -10.44 5.90 0.55
CA HIS A 405 -9.06 6.31 0.26
C HIS A 405 -8.50 5.52 -0.94
N ALA A 406 -8.07 6.23 -1.98
CA ALA A 406 -7.51 5.67 -3.21
C ALA A 406 -6.52 6.68 -3.81
N SER A 407 -5.58 6.21 -4.65
CA SER A 407 -4.63 7.10 -5.32
C SER A 407 -5.37 7.99 -6.33
N LEU A 408 -4.85 9.18 -6.61
CA LEU A 408 -5.47 10.01 -7.65
C LEU A 408 -5.40 9.34 -9.02
N HIS A 409 -4.40 8.48 -9.24
CA HIS A 409 -4.31 7.66 -10.44
C HIS A 409 -5.46 6.65 -10.49
N ASP A 410 -5.71 5.88 -9.44
CA ASP A 410 -6.81 4.91 -9.44
C ASP A 410 -8.18 5.57 -9.61
N ARG A 411 -8.32 6.82 -9.15
CA ARG A 411 -9.58 7.59 -9.28
C ARG A 411 -9.81 8.21 -10.66
N TYR A 412 -8.75 8.57 -11.39
CA TYR A 412 -8.87 9.44 -12.58
C TYR A 412 -8.00 9.03 -13.78
N GLY A 413 -7.17 8.00 -13.61
CA GLY A 413 -6.18 7.53 -14.57
C GLY A 413 -6.56 6.24 -15.28
N VAL A 414 -7.66 5.61 -14.88
CA VAL A 414 -8.19 4.36 -15.46
C VAL A 414 -9.48 4.63 -16.23
N GLU A 415 -9.80 3.78 -17.20
CA GLU A 415 -10.97 3.93 -18.09
C GLU A 415 -12.32 3.88 -17.36
N ASP A 416 -12.36 3.25 -16.17
CA ASP A 416 -13.52 3.21 -15.27
C ASP A 416 -13.18 3.85 -13.90
N PRO A 417 -13.29 5.19 -13.78
CA PRO A 417 -12.86 5.93 -12.58
C PRO A 417 -13.76 5.64 -11.37
N VAL A 418 -13.13 5.38 -10.22
CA VAL A 418 -13.83 5.13 -8.95
C VAL A 418 -14.68 6.33 -8.54
N ASP A 419 -16.00 6.14 -8.39
CA ASP A 419 -16.90 7.16 -7.85
C ASP A 419 -16.65 7.37 -6.34
N PRO A 420 -16.20 8.56 -5.91
CA PRO A 420 -15.96 8.86 -4.49
C PRO A 420 -17.20 8.75 -3.60
N LYS A 421 -18.42 8.86 -4.14
CA LYS A 421 -19.66 9.01 -3.35
C LYS A 421 -20.29 7.69 -2.89
N VAL A 422 -19.92 6.56 -3.50
CA VAL A 422 -20.73 5.33 -3.38
C VAL A 422 -20.33 4.45 -2.17
N HIS A 423 -19.16 4.60 -1.55
CA HIS A 423 -18.52 3.42 -0.92
C HIS A 423 -17.98 3.55 0.51
N ALA A 424 -18.70 4.18 1.43
CA ALA A 424 -18.35 4.11 2.86
C ALA A 424 -19.39 3.40 3.74
N LYS A 425 -20.69 3.51 3.43
CA LYS A 425 -21.75 3.06 4.36
C LYS A 425 -22.19 1.61 4.21
N GLU A 426 -22.07 1.00 3.04
CA GLU A 426 -22.67 -0.32 2.78
C GLU A 426 -21.88 -1.47 3.42
N LEU A 427 -20.55 -1.40 3.47
CA LEU A 427 -19.75 -2.53 3.96
C LEU A 427 -19.77 -2.65 5.49
N GLU A 428 -19.78 -1.54 6.21
CA GLU A 428 -20.02 -1.57 7.65
C GLU A 428 -21.43 -2.09 7.96
N ALA A 429 -22.47 -1.74 7.19
CA ALA A 429 -23.79 -2.33 7.39
C ALA A 429 -23.83 -3.85 7.07
N MET A 430 -23.13 -4.28 6.00
CA MET A 430 -23.06 -5.69 5.59
C MET A 430 -22.25 -6.58 6.54
N PHE A 431 -21.22 -6.03 7.19
CA PHE A 431 -20.30 -6.80 8.06
C PHE A 431 -20.34 -6.39 9.53
N SER A 432 -21.15 -5.40 9.91
CA SER A 432 -21.49 -5.17 11.31
C SER A 432 -22.33 -6.33 11.82
N PRO A 433 -22.10 -6.82 13.05
CA PRO A 433 -23.06 -7.70 13.69
C PRO A 433 -24.36 -6.92 13.86
N CYS A 434 -25.33 -7.10 12.96
CA CYS A 434 -26.70 -6.71 13.24
C CYS A 434 -27.16 -7.52 14.46
N GLU A 435 -27.82 -6.86 15.41
CA GLU A 435 -28.58 -7.58 16.44
C GLU A 435 -29.47 -8.61 15.74
N PRO A 436 -29.55 -9.85 16.24
CA PRO A 436 -30.24 -10.92 15.55
C PRO A 436 -31.73 -10.57 15.46
N ASP A 437 -32.16 -10.15 14.27
CA ASP A 437 -33.57 -10.09 13.91
C ASP A 437 -34.13 -11.53 14.01
N PRO A 438 -35.16 -11.76 14.85
CA PRO A 438 -35.80 -13.07 15.00
C PRO A 438 -36.22 -13.70 13.67
N GLN A 439 -36.59 -12.90 12.67
CA GLN A 439 -36.97 -13.39 11.34
C GLN A 439 -35.76 -13.83 10.50
N VAL A 440 -34.64 -13.12 10.59
CA VAL A 440 -33.38 -13.51 9.93
C VAL A 440 -32.86 -14.82 10.50
N GLU A 441 -32.99 -15.01 11.82
CA GLU A 441 -32.53 -16.23 12.47
C GLU A 441 -33.45 -17.44 12.21
N LEU A 442 -34.75 -17.19 12.02
CA LEU A 442 -35.67 -18.19 11.49
C LEU A 442 -35.31 -18.57 10.04
N MET A 443 -34.94 -17.59 9.20
CA MET A 443 -34.54 -17.82 7.81
C MET A 443 -33.23 -18.61 7.71
N LYS A 444 -32.21 -18.29 8.53
CA LYS A 444 -30.95 -19.06 8.58
C LYS A 444 -31.20 -20.51 8.98
N ARG A 445 -32.07 -20.75 9.97
CA ARG A 445 -32.46 -22.11 10.39
C ARG A 445 -33.17 -22.84 9.26
N LEU A 446 -34.12 -22.19 8.59
CA LEU A 446 -34.81 -22.78 7.45
C LEU A 446 -33.83 -23.16 6.35
N ILE A 447 -32.94 -22.25 5.93
CA ILE A 447 -31.94 -22.51 4.88
C ILE A 447 -30.97 -23.62 5.28
N ALA A 448 -30.52 -23.65 6.54
CA ALA A 448 -29.65 -24.72 7.05
C ALA A 448 -30.36 -26.08 7.03
N GLU A 449 -31.65 -26.12 7.38
CA GLU A 449 -32.47 -27.32 7.32
C GLU A 449 -32.72 -27.76 5.87
N THR A 450 -33.00 -26.84 4.95
CA THR A 450 -33.16 -27.18 3.52
C THR A 450 -31.85 -27.67 2.90
N ALA A 451 -30.71 -27.07 3.26
CA ALA A 451 -29.39 -27.52 2.81
C ALA A 451 -29.07 -28.93 3.34
N LYS A 452 -29.38 -29.20 4.61
CA LYS A 452 -29.22 -30.53 5.22
C LYS A 452 -30.10 -31.58 4.54
N ILE A 453 -31.38 -31.29 4.34
CA ILE A 453 -32.32 -32.16 3.62
C ILE A 453 -31.82 -32.42 2.19
N SER A 454 -31.35 -31.38 1.50
CA SER A 454 -30.82 -31.50 0.14
C SER A 454 -29.57 -32.39 0.09
N MET A 455 -28.69 -32.35 1.10
CA MET A 455 -27.52 -33.23 1.21
C MET A 455 -27.91 -34.69 1.50
N GLU A 456 -28.91 -34.91 2.36
CA GLU A 456 -29.42 -36.25 2.69
C GLU A 456 -30.17 -36.91 1.52
N THR A 457 -30.79 -36.13 0.63
CA THR A 457 -31.51 -36.67 -0.55
C THR A 457 -30.62 -37.01 -1.75
N VAL A 458 -29.37 -36.54 -1.81
CA VAL A 458 -28.45 -36.78 -2.95
C VAL A 458 -27.55 -38.01 -2.73
N TRP A 459 -27.38 -38.47 -1.49
CA TRP A 459 -26.62 -39.68 -1.16
C TRP A 459 -27.36 -40.50 -0.09
N PRO A 460 -28.15 -41.54 -0.46
CA PRO A 460 -28.66 -42.47 0.53
C PRO A 460 -27.48 -43.28 1.10
N GLU A 461 -27.34 -43.29 2.43
CA GLU A 461 -26.36 -44.11 3.14
C GLU A 461 -26.49 -45.59 2.74
N GLU A 462 -25.40 -46.19 2.24
CA GLU A 462 -25.30 -47.63 2.06
C GLU A 462 -25.37 -48.29 3.44
N ASN A 463 -26.53 -48.87 3.75
CA ASN A 463 -26.70 -49.76 4.90
C ASN A 463 -25.82 -51.00 4.74
N SER A 464 -24.64 -50.97 5.37
CA SER A 464 -23.85 -52.16 5.66
C SER A 464 -24.58 -53.02 6.70
N SER A 465 -25.52 -53.82 6.21
CA SER A 465 -26.13 -54.89 6.98
C SER A 465 -25.18 -56.08 6.99
N THR A 466 -24.40 -56.21 8.07
CA THR A 466 -23.79 -57.48 8.47
C THR A 466 -24.88 -58.54 8.65
N ASN A 467 -24.79 -59.64 7.90
CA ASN A 467 -25.45 -60.90 8.25
C ASN A 467 -24.67 -62.08 7.66
N ASN A 468 -24.16 -62.92 8.58
CA ASN A 468 -23.70 -64.32 8.48
C ASN A 468 -22.79 -64.77 7.33
#